data_AF-A0A3B9VBE8-F1
#
_entry.id   AF-A0A3B9VBE8-F1
#
_cell.length_a   1.000
_cell.length_b   1.000
_cell.length_c   1.000
_cell.angle_alpha   90.00
_cell.angle_beta   90.00
_cell.angle_gamma   90.00
#
_symmetry.space_group_name_H-M   'P 1'
#
loop_
_entity.id
_entity.type
_entity.pdbx_description
1 polymer ?
#
loop_
_entity_poly.entity_id
_entity_poly.type
_entity_poly.pdbx_seq_one_letter_code
_entity_poly.pdbx_strand_id
1 'polypeptide(L)'
;PYKGKKVDIESIFSDLGFSLGFNPDGSTYFTNGTFKIEFLTPEKGKGTDKAIPIKELGINAEPLRYLQMLFDEPLNIKRQGLAYSVPNPWVFAFHKILIMKSRRDSSKKEKDILQITAILREIKLRPQERQKSREYLNSLPPRWQKVIKQGIKNYLPEFMA
;
A
#
# COMPACT_ATOMS: atom_id res chain seq x y z
N PRO A 1 13.48 -2.09 -1.78
CA PRO A 1 13.85 -1.86 -3.20
C PRO A 1 14.07 -3.20 -3.92
N TYR A 2 13.78 -3.26 -5.22
CA TYR A 2 14.05 -4.44 -6.04
C TYR A 2 15.54 -4.82 -5.94
N LYS A 3 15.81 -6.12 -5.77
CA LYS A 3 17.17 -6.69 -5.68
C LYS A 3 17.35 -7.88 -6.62
N GLY A 4 16.41 -8.08 -7.54
CA GLY A 4 16.43 -9.19 -8.48
C GLY A 4 17.37 -8.93 -9.66
N LYS A 5 17.37 -9.87 -10.60
CA LYS A 5 18.14 -9.75 -11.85
C LYS A 5 17.51 -8.70 -12.77
N LYS A 6 18.25 -8.25 -13.78
CA LYS A 6 17.66 -7.43 -14.84
C LYS A 6 16.55 -8.23 -15.54
N VAL A 7 15.38 -7.63 -15.73
CA VAL A 7 14.21 -8.24 -16.37
C VAL A 7 13.59 -7.23 -17.32
N ASP A 8 13.27 -7.68 -18.53
CA ASP A 8 12.49 -6.91 -19.49
C ASP A 8 10.99 -7.03 -19.17
N ILE A 9 10.51 -6.13 -18.32
CA ILE A 9 9.11 -6.11 -17.88
C ILE A 9 8.16 -5.76 -19.03
N GLU A 10 8.59 -4.91 -19.97
CA GLU A 10 7.76 -4.49 -21.09
C GLU A 10 7.48 -5.66 -22.02
N SER A 11 8.49 -6.46 -22.38
CA SER A 11 8.29 -7.66 -23.19
C SER A 11 7.33 -8.64 -22.53
N ILE A 12 7.52 -8.94 -21.23
CA ILE A 12 6.67 -9.88 -20.48
C ILE A 12 5.22 -9.43 -20.49
N PHE A 13 4.96 -8.15 -20.25
CA PHE A 13 3.59 -7.63 -20.20
C PHE A 13 2.97 -7.48 -21.59
N SER A 14 3.76 -7.17 -22.61
CA SER A 14 3.32 -7.14 -24.01
C SER A 14 2.84 -8.51 -24.48
N ASP A 15 3.56 -9.58 -24.14
CA ASP A 15 3.16 -10.96 -24.44
C ASP A 15 1.83 -11.36 -23.77
N LEU A 16 1.50 -10.68 -22.66
CA LEU A 16 0.24 -10.85 -21.92
C LEU A 16 -0.87 -9.88 -22.38
N GLY A 17 -0.63 -9.12 -23.47
CA GLY A 17 -1.59 -8.19 -24.06
C GLY A 17 -1.72 -6.85 -23.34
N PHE A 18 -0.76 -6.48 -22.49
CA PHE A 18 -0.70 -5.15 -21.89
C PHE A 18 0.09 -4.19 -22.78
N SER A 19 -0.34 -2.93 -22.84
CA SER A 19 0.39 -1.82 -23.43
C SER A 19 1.02 -0.93 -22.36
N LEU A 20 2.19 -0.39 -22.69
CA LEU A 20 2.93 0.57 -21.88
C LEU A 20 2.25 1.95 -21.94
N GLY A 21 2.14 2.61 -20.78
CA GLY A 21 1.68 3.99 -20.66
C GLY A 21 2.39 4.74 -19.52
N PHE A 22 2.14 6.05 -19.45
CA PHE A 22 2.76 6.95 -18.48
C PHE A 22 1.72 7.82 -17.77
N ASN A 23 1.82 7.90 -16.44
CA ASN A 23 1.04 8.81 -15.62
C ASN A 23 1.62 10.25 -15.71
N PRO A 24 0.86 11.29 -15.31
CA PRO A 24 1.32 12.68 -15.37
C PRO A 24 2.60 12.99 -14.57
N ASP A 25 2.90 12.19 -13.55
CA ASP A 25 4.12 12.28 -12.73
C ASP A 25 5.35 11.59 -13.36
N GLY A 26 5.17 11.02 -14.56
CA GLY A 26 6.18 10.27 -15.31
C GLY A 26 6.30 8.80 -14.92
N SER A 27 5.46 8.30 -13.99
CA SER A 27 5.48 6.89 -13.60
C SER A 27 4.89 6.00 -14.70
N THR A 28 5.50 4.84 -14.86
CA THR A 28 5.11 3.83 -15.84
C THR A 28 3.92 3.03 -15.33
N TYR A 29 2.96 2.74 -16.20
CA TYR A 29 1.94 1.74 -15.97
C TYR A 29 1.78 0.82 -17.19
N PHE A 30 1.24 -0.37 -16.97
CA PHE A 30 0.84 -1.30 -18.02
C PHE A 30 -0.67 -1.53 -17.97
N THR A 31 -1.36 -1.54 -19.11
CA THR A 31 -2.81 -1.80 -19.16
C THR A 31 -3.23 -2.67 -20.33
N ASN A 32 -4.22 -3.54 -20.12
CA ASN A 32 -4.87 -4.28 -21.21
C ASN A 32 -6.34 -3.84 -21.42
N GLY A 33 -6.70 -2.66 -20.91
CA GLY A 33 -8.07 -2.14 -20.91
C GLY A 33 -8.93 -2.63 -19.74
N THR A 34 -8.62 -3.80 -19.15
CA THR A 34 -9.32 -4.33 -17.97
C THR A 34 -8.52 -4.12 -16.69
N PHE A 35 -7.23 -4.46 -16.72
CA PHE A 35 -6.33 -4.34 -15.59
C PHE A 35 -5.29 -3.27 -15.83
N LYS A 36 -4.95 -2.53 -14.78
CA LYS A 36 -3.83 -1.58 -14.76
C LYS A 36 -2.81 -2.03 -13.72
N ILE A 37 -1.54 -2.13 -14.12
CA ILE A 37 -0.42 -2.46 -13.25
C ILE A 37 0.41 -1.20 -13.07
N GLU A 38 0.65 -0.84 -11.82
CA GLU A 38 1.45 0.33 -11.41
C GLU A 38 2.56 -0.13 -10.46
N PHE A 39 3.69 0.59 -10.48
CA PHE A 39 4.85 0.25 -9.66
C PHE A 39 5.09 1.31 -8.63
N LEU A 40 5.27 0.88 -7.38
CA LEU A 40 5.46 1.75 -6.25
C LEU A 40 6.86 1.57 -5.67
N THR A 41 7.45 2.66 -5.18
CA THR A 41 8.71 2.63 -4.45
C THR A 41 8.61 3.48 -3.18
N PRO A 42 9.34 3.16 -2.09
CA PRO A 42 9.27 3.97 -0.88
C PRO A 42 9.79 5.39 -1.14
N GLU A 43 8.96 6.39 -0.80
CA GLU A 43 9.40 7.79 -0.80
C GLU A 43 10.42 8.03 0.34
N LYS A 44 11.49 8.79 0.06
CA LYS A 44 12.57 9.12 1.02
C LYS A 44 12.77 10.62 1.18
N GLY A 45 13.26 11.03 2.34
CA GLY A 45 13.70 12.42 2.59
C GLY A 45 12.56 13.43 2.56
N LYS A 46 12.78 14.58 1.90
CA LYS A 46 11.78 15.66 1.77
C LYS A 46 10.55 15.28 0.93
N GLY A 47 10.62 14.15 0.23
CA GLY A 47 9.63 13.70 -0.73
C GLY A 47 9.89 14.22 -2.14
N THR A 48 9.29 13.57 -3.13
CA THR A 48 9.42 13.93 -4.54
C THR A 48 8.16 13.55 -5.30
N ASP A 49 7.68 14.47 -6.14
CA ASP A 49 6.53 14.22 -7.02
C ASP A 49 6.96 13.64 -8.38
N LYS A 50 8.24 13.22 -8.52
CA LYS A 50 8.78 12.66 -9.74
C LYS A 50 8.91 11.15 -9.62
N ALA A 51 8.55 10.44 -10.68
CA ALA A 51 8.79 9.02 -10.76
C ALA A 51 10.29 8.67 -10.65
N ILE A 52 10.58 7.53 -10.02
CA ILE A 52 11.93 7.06 -9.74
C ILE A 52 12.25 5.89 -10.68
N PRO A 53 13.30 5.99 -11.51
CA PRO A 53 13.66 4.92 -12.42
C PRO A 53 14.17 3.69 -11.66
N ILE A 54 13.67 2.51 -12.04
CA ILE A 54 14.18 1.20 -11.63
C ILE A 54 14.82 0.57 -12.87
N LYS A 55 16.12 0.84 -13.06
CA LYS A 55 16.86 0.51 -14.29
C LYS A 55 16.88 -0.98 -14.60
N GLU A 56 16.91 -1.81 -13.55
CA GLU A 56 16.92 -3.26 -13.65
C GLU A 56 15.62 -3.80 -14.27
N LEU A 57 14.54 -3.04 -14.20
CA LEU A 57 13.22 -3.41 -14.68
C LEU A 57 12.75 -2.60 -15.89
N GLY A 58 13.49 -1.56 -16.30
CA GLY A 58 13.10 -0.69 -17.41
C GLY A 58 11.86 0.19 -17.15
N ILE A 59 11.51 0.44 -15.88
CA ILE A 59 10.29 1.18 -15.51
C ILE A 59 10.59 2.42 -14.68
N ASN A 60 9.62 3.34 -14.60
CA ASN A 60 9.61 4.44 -13.64
C ASN A 60 8.54 4.18 -12.57
N ALA A 61 8.91 4.09 -11.29
CA ALA A 61 7.99 3.81 -10.19
C ALA A 61 7.51 5.09 -9.49
N GLU A 62 6.25 5.10 -9.06
CA GLU A 62 5.68 6.18 -8.26
C GLU A 62 6.22 6.10 -6.81
N PRO A 63 6.82 7.17 -6.27
CA PRO A 63 7.23 7.23 -4.88
C PRO A 63 6.00 7.36 -3.96
N LEU A 64 5.84 6.45 -3.00
CA LEU A 64 4.73 6.48 -2.05
C LEU A 64 5.20 6.59 -0.59
N ARG A 65 4.60 7.55 0.14
CA ARG A 65 4.81 7.71 1.58
C ARG A 65 4.35 6.49 2.36
N TYR A 66 5.14 6.17 3.38
CA TYR A 66 4.89 5.05 4.30
C TYR A 66 4.84 3.68 3.61
N LEU A 67 5.21 3.55 2.32
CA LEU A 67 5.15 2.26 1.61
C LEU A 67 5.96 1.17 2.34
N GLN A 68 7.09 1.54 2.95
CA GLN A 68 7.95 0.61 3.68
C GLN A 68 7.20 -0.12 4.82
N MET A 69 6.23 0.55 5.46
CA MET A 69 5.38 -0.03 6.51
C MET A 69 4.65 -1.28 6.02
N LEU A 70 4.22 -1.33 4.75
CA LEU A 70 3.47 -2.46 4.20
C LEU A 70 4.26 -3.77 4.12
N PHE A 71 5.58 -3.71 4.29
CA PHE A 71 6.45 -4.88 4.34
C PHE A 71 6.68 -5.40 5.76
N ASP A 72 6.17 -4.71 6.78
CA ASP A 72 6.25 -5.16 8.16
C ASP A 72 5.20 -6.26 8.42
N GLU A 73 5.57 -7.27 9.20
CA GLU A 73 4.69 -8.38 9.62
C GLU A 73 3.91 -9.03 8.45
N PRO A 74 4.55 -9.37 7.31
CA PRO A 74 3.84 -9.78 6.10
C PRO A 74 3.08 -11.10 6.32
N LEU A 75 1.87 -11.18 5.75
CA LEU A 75 1.09 -12.39 5.74
C LEU A 75 1.48 -13.24 4.51
N ASN A 76 2.00 -14.44 4.76
CA ASN A 76 2.31 -15.39 3.70
C ASN A 76 1.10 -16.28 3.42
N ILE A 77 0.60 -16.25 2.19
CA ILE A 77 -0.58 -16.99 1.75
C ILE A 77 -0.16 -17.96 0.65
N LYS A 78 -0.62 -19.21 0.72
CA LYS A 78 -0.49 -20.17 -0.38
C LYS A 78 -1.85 -20.38 -1.05
N ARG A 79 -1.97 -20.05 -2.33
CA ARG A 79 -3.20 -20.23 -3.12
C ARG A 79 -2.84 -20.66 -4.54
N GLN A 80 -3.58 -21.61 -5.10
CA GLN A 80 -3.40 -22.10 -6.47
C GLN A 80 -1.95 -22.53 -6.80
N GLY A 81 -1.26 -23.16 -5.85
CA GLY A 81 0.14 -23.58 -6.01
C GLY A 81 1.18 -22.44 -5.92
N LEU A 82 0.74 -21.20 -5.75
CA LEU A 82 1.60 -20.02 -5.64
C LEU A 82 1.67 -19.53 -4.18
N ALA A 83 2.83 -18.97 -3.83
CA ALA A 83 3.06 -18.33 -2.54
C ALA A 83 3.06 -16.81 -2.72
N TYR A 84 2.24 -16.12 -1.94
CA TYR A 84 2.08 -14.68 -1.94
C TYR A 84 2.49 -14.11 -0.59
N SER A 85 3.26 -13.03 -0.62
CA SER A 85 3.49 -12.19 0.56
C SER A 85 2.64 -10.94 0.41
N VAL A 86 1.66 -10.77 1.27
CA VAL A 86 0.77 -9.60 1.26
C VAL A 86 0.92 -8.80 2.56
N PRO A 87 0.68 -7.48 2.54
CA PRO A 87 0.67 -6.69 3.76
C PRO A 87 -0.35 -7.26 4.74
N ASN A 88 0.00 -7.31 6.03
CA ASN A 88 -0.99 -7.68 7.04
C ASN A 88 -2.17 -6.68 6.99
N PRO A 89 -3.44 -7.15 7.07
CA PRO A 89 -4.60 -6.28 7.00
C PRO A 89 -4.52 -5.05 7.92
N TRP A 90 -4.11 -5.20 9.19
CA TRP A 90 -4.03 -4.03 10.08
C TRP A 90 -2.90 -3.06 9.72
N VAL A 91 -1.76 -3.56 9.21
CA VAL A 91 -0.69 -2.71 8.65
C VAL A 91 -1.22 -1.91 7.48
N PHE A 92 -1.97 -2.55 6.58
CA PHE A 92 -2.58 -1.91 5.42
C PHE A 92 -3.58 -0.82 5.84
N ALA A 93 -4.44 -1.10 6.84
CA ALA A 93 -5.37 -0.10 7.38
C ALA A 93 -4.63 1.10 8.00
N PHE A 94 -3.56 0.87 8.76
CA PHE A 94 -2.75 1.94 9.35
C PHE A 94 -2.05 2.79 8.29
N HIS A 95 -1.49 2.15 7.25
CA HIS A 95 -0.92 2.82 6.09
C HIS A 95 -1.94 3.73 5.40
N LYS A 96 -3.14 3.21 5.13
CA LYS A 96 -4.26 3.97 4.54
C LYS A 96 -4.60 5.22 5.37
N ILE A 97 -4.71 5.08 6.70
CA ILE A 97 -4.97 6.21 7.59
C ILE A 97 -3.85 7.26 7.50
N LEU A 98 -2.58 6.85 7.43
CA LEU A 98 -1.45 7.77 7.34
C LEU A 98 -1.45 8.56 6.02
N ILE A 99 -1.79 7.94 4.90
CA ILE A 99 -1.83 8.61 3.58
C ILE A 99 -3.11 9.42 3.35
N MET A 100 -4.19 9.19 4.10
CA MET A 100 -5.45 9.93 3.90
C MET A 100 -5.29 11.45 4.04
N LYS A 101 -4.37 11.92 4.88
CA LYS A 101 -4.11 13.36 5.06
C LYS A 101 -3.63 14.05 3.78
N SER A 102 -2.97 13.33 2.87
CA SER A 102 -2.47 13.90 1.61
C SER A 102 -3.45 13.73 0.44
N ARG A 103 -4.56 13.00 0.61
CA ARG A 103 -5.58 12.86 -0.43
C ARG A 103 -6.37 14.18 -0.57
N ARG A 104 -6.47 14.71 -1.78
CA ARG A 104 -7.33 15.88 -2.11
C ARG A 104 -8.71 15.47 -2.61
N ASP A 105 -8.81 14.31 -3.23
CA ASP A 105 -10.01 13.73 -3.83
C ASP A 105 -10.93 13.09 -2.75
N SER A 106 -12.17 13.56 -2.64
CA SER A 106 -13.16 13.07 -1.68
C SER A 106 -13.60 11.64 -1.97
N SER A 107 -13.75 11.24 -3.24
CA SER A 107 -14.16 9.90 -3.63
C SER A 107 -13.13 8.84 -3.22
N LYS A 108 -11.83 9.18 -3.34
CA LYS A 108 -10.74 8.33 -2.88
C LYS A 108 -10.73 8.19 -1.37
N LYS A 109 -11.04 9.26 -0.64
CA LYS A 109 -11.17 9.22 0.83
C LYS A 109 -12.31 8.32 1.29
N GLU A 110 -13.48 8.40 0.66
CA GLU A 110 -14.63 7.55 1.00
C GLU A 110 -14.29 6.06 0.78
N LYS A 111 -13.65 5.72 -0.35
CA LYS A 111 -13.18 4.35 -0.61
C LYS A 111 -12.15 3.88 0.43
N ASP A 112 -11.20 4.74 0.80
CA ASP A 112 -10.21 4.42 1.83
C ASP A 112 -10.90 4.18 3.19
N ILE A 113 -11.88 5.02 3.59
CA ILE A 113 -12.66 4.85 4.83
C ILE A 113 -13.38 3.50 4.83
N LEU A 114 -14.08 3.15 3.74
CA LEU A 114 -14.79 1.87 3.64
C LEU A 114 -13.83 0.67 3.81
N GLN A 115 -12.65 0.72 3.18
CA GLN A 115 -11.63 -0.33 3.31
C GLN A 115 -11.09 -0.43 4.73
N ILE A 116 -10.73 0.70 5.35
CA ILE A 116 -10.24 0.76 6.73
C ILE A 116 -11.31 0.19 7.67
N THR A 117 -12.57 0.58 7.49
CA THR A 117 -13.71 0.14 8.29
C THR A 117 -13.94 -1.36 8.21
N ALA A 118 -13.97 -1.91 6.99
CA ALA A 118 -14.14 -3.35 6.80
C ALA A 118 -13.02 -4.15 7.48
N ILE A 119 -11.77 -3.71 7.29
CA ILE A 119 -10.60 -4.39 7.85
C ILE A 119 -10.61 -4.34 9.38
N LEU A 120 -10.77 -3.15 9.97
CA LEU A 120 -10.72 -3.01 11.43
C LEU A 120 -11.88 -3.76 12.09
N ARG A 121 -13.10 -3.76 11.52
CA ARG A 121 -14.21 -4.56 12.07
C ARG A 121 -13.86 -6.05 12.16
N GLU A 122 -13.26 -6.61 11.11
CA GLU A 122 -12.79 -8.00 11.12
C GLU A 122 -11.71 -8.26 12.17
N ILE A 123 -10.77 -7.32 12.36
CA ILE A 123 -9.75 -7.42 13.40
C ILE A 123 -10.36 -7.35 14.80
N LYS A 124 -11.43 -6.57 15.02
CA LYS A 124 -12.11 -6.47 16.32
C LYS A 124 -12.56 -7.83 16.83
N LEU A 125 -13.04 -8.66 15.91
CA LEU A 125 -13.60 -9.99 16.15
C LEU A 125 -12.51 -11.05 16.40
N ARG A 126 -11.23 -10.71 16.22
CA ARG A 126 -10.09 -11.63 16.31
C ARG A 126 -9.11 -11.17 17.40
N PRO A 127 -9.23 -11.68 18.64
CA PRO A 127 -8.45 -11.19 19.79
C PRO A 127 -6.93 -11.18 19.56
N GLN A 128 -6.39 -12.20 18.91
CA GLN A 128 -4.96 -12.31 18.63
C GLN A 128 -4.48 -11.24 17.62
N GLU A 129 -5.24 -11.00 16.54
CA GLU A 129 -4.92 -9.94 15.58
C GLU A 129 -5.10 -8.55 16.19
N ARG A 130 -6.10 -8.38 17.06
CA ARG A 130 -6.29 -7.14 17.84
C ARG A 130 -5.11 -6.87 18.77
N GLN A 131 -4.58 -7.89 19.44
CA GLN A 131 -3.39 -7.80 20.28
C GLN A 131 -2.17 -7.38 19.44
N LYS A 132 -1.87 -8.12 18.35
CA LYS A 132 -0.73 -7.84 17.47
C LYS A 132 -0.78 -6.45 16.86
N SER A 133 -1.95 -6.04 16.35
CA SER A 133 -2.14 -4.70 15.79
C SER A 133 -1.91 -3.59 16.83
N ARG A 134 -2.23 -3.84 18.10
CA ARG A 134 -1.96 -2.89 19.20
C ARG A 134 -0.47 -2.80 19.51
N GLU A 135 0.21 -3.94 19.60
CA GLU A 135 1.65 -4.03 19.84
C GLU A 135 2.43 -3.33 18.73
N TYR A 136 2.08 -3.61 17.47
CA TYR A 136 2.66 -2.92 16.32
C TYR A 136 2.38 -1.43 16.34
N LEU A 137 1.13 -1.01 16.58
CA LEU A 137 0.82 0.41 16.70
C LEU A 137 1.68 1.11 17.75
N ASN A 138 1.98 0.43 18.87
CA ASN A 138 2.81 0.98 19.93
C ASN A 138 4.31 1.01 19.59
N SER A 139 4.79 0.20 18.63
CA SER A 139 6.18 0.23 18.15
C SER A 139 6.45 1.35 17.14
N LEU A 140 5.40 1.90 16.51
CA LEU A 140 5.52 2.97 15.51
C LEU A 140 5.99 4.31 16.10
N PRO A 141 6.56 5.22 15.28
CA PRO A 141 6.93 6.56 15.72
C PRO A 141 5.75 7.32 16.37
N PRO A 142 5.94 8.07 17.46
CA PRO A 142 4.84 8.70 18.22
C PRO A 142 3.90 9.57 17.37
N ARG A 143 4.45 10.26 16.36
CA ARG A 143 3.65 11.07 15.42
C ARG A 143 2.70 10.20 14.60
N TRP A 144 3.14 9.02 14.15
CA TRP A 144 2.33 8.10 13.37
C TRP A 144 1.25 7.48 14.25
N GLN A 145 1.60 7.08 15.48
CA GLN A 145 0.63 6.58 16.45
C GLN A 145 -0.52 7.57 16.66
N LYS A 146 -0.21 8.86 16.86
CA LYS A 146 -1.22 9.91 17.06
C LYS A 146 -2.16 10.02 15.85
N VAL A 147 -1.61 10.00 14.63
CA VAL A 147 -2.41 10.07 13.40
C VAL A 147 -3.31 8.84 13.26
N ILE A 148 -2.76 7.65 13.48
CA ILE A 148 -3.52 6.39 13.38
C ILE A 148 -4.64 6.34 14.42
N LYS A 149 -4.33 6.63 15.69
CA LYS A 149 -5.33 6.67 16.79
C LYS A 149 -6.45 7.68 16.50
N GLN A 150 -6.11 8.85 15.96
CA GLN A 150 -7.09 9.85 15.56
C GLN A 150 -7.94 9.38 14.37
N GLY A 151 -7.33 8.75 13.36
CA GLY A 151 -8.06 8.19 12.23
C GLY A 151 -9.04 7.10 12.66
N ILE A 152 -8.61 6.16 13.51
CA ILE A 152 -9.48 5.13 14.09
C ILE A 152 -10.65 5.79 14.82
N LYS A 153 -10.40 6.78 15.68
CA LYS A 153 -11.46 7.50 16.41
C LYS A 153 -12.45 8.19 15.47
N ASN A 154 -11.95 8.83 14.41
CA ASN A 154 -12.77 9.64 13.50
C ASN A 154 -13.62 8.79 12.55
N TYR A 155 -13.07 7.68 12.06
CA TYR A 155 -13.72 6.88 11.03
C TYR A 155 -14.44 5.65 11.60
N LEU A 156 -14.08 5.24 12.83
CA LEU A 156 -14.52 4.01 13.48
C LEU A 156 -14.69 4.19 15.01
N PRO A 157 -15.53 5.13 15.47
CA PRO A 157 -15.76 5.34 16.89
C PRO A 157 -16.25 4.06 17.60
N GLU A 158 -17.00 3.20 16.91
CA GLU A 158 -17.49 1.91 17.43
C GLU A 158 -16.38 0.89 17.69
N PHE A 159 -15.17 1.10 17.15
CA PHE A 159 -14.03 0.20 17.36
C PHE A 159 -13.32 0.48 18.69
N MET A 160 -13.53 1.66 19.28
CA MET A 160 -12.91 2.09 20.54
C MET A 160 -13.76 1.77 21.78
N ALA A 161 -15.03 1.38 21.60
CA ALA A 161 -15.90 0.80 22.62
C ALA A 161 -15.73 -0.72 22.70
#